data_AF-A0A7X8K9V6-F1
#
_entry.id   AF-A0A7X8K9V6-F1
#
_cell.length_a   1.000
_cell.length_b   1.000
_cell.length_c   1.000
_cell.angle_alpha   90.00
_cell.angle_beta   90.00
_cell.angle_gamma   90.00
#
_symmetry.space_group_name_H-M   'P 1'
#
loop_
_entity.id
_entity.type
_entity.pdbx_description
1 polymer ?
#
loop_
_entity_poly.entity_id
_entity_poly.type
_entity_poly.pdbx_seq_one_letter_code
_entity_poly.pdbx_strand_id
1 'polypeptide(L)'
;TIAAKPISRAQATGLGIIGCDDKGIITSFIEKPAPDVDITSYKVGPKFMKESLGVSVTRENEYLASMGIYIFNSKTMEEVLDNKKTDFGKEIIPQEISKRRAAAYLFDGFWEDIGTVKAFYETNLDLASINPMFNFYDEEMPIYTHRRHLPATKINFCNISNSLTSEGSIITNAYIVNSIIGVRTLIESGASLDGVYCMGASRYETDEEKEQNAKKGIPNIGIGRGTIIRKAIIDQNARIGDGCRIGIDDIPRQEGDFPMYSIHDGIIVINKNAVIKNGTVM
;
A
#
# COMPACT_ATOMS: atom_id res chain seq x y z
N THR A 1 17.97 -15.74 12.28
CA THR A 1 16.65 -16.23 11.85
C THR A 1 16.07 -15.25 10.86
N ILE A 2 15.38 -15.74 9.82
CA ILE A 2 14.69 -14.93 8.81
C ILE A 2 13.20 -15.23 8.92
N ALA A 3 12.35 -14.21 9.07
CA ALA A 3 10.91 -14.39 9.02
C ALA A 3 10.48 -14.67 7.56
N ALA A 4 9.67 -15.70 7.38
CA ALA A 4 9.30 -16.24 6.09
C ALA A 4 7.78 -16.39 5.98
N LYS A 5 7.22 -15.97 4.85
CA LYS A 5 5.80 -16.14 4.51
C LYS A 5 5.64 -17.21 3.43
N PRO A 6 4.78 -18.22 3.64
CA PRO A 6 4.39 -19.13 2.56
C PRO A 6 3.61 -18.39 1.48
N ILE A 7 4.01 -18.55 0.22
CA ILE A 7 3.45 -17.85 -0.95
C ILE A 7 3.35 -18.76 -2.18
N SER A 8 2.60 -18.29 -3.17
CA SER A 8 2.49 -18.90 -4.50
C SER A 8 3.71 -18.58 -5.39
N ARG A 9 3.88 -19.31 -6.50
CA ARG A 9 4.91 -18.98 -7.51
C ARG A 9 4.73 -17.57 -8.10
N ALA A 10 3.48 -17.13 -8.28
CA ALA A 10 3.16 -15.86 -8.92
C ALA A 10 3.66 -14.67 -8.07
N GLN A 11 3.58 -14.78 -6.74
CA GLN A 11 4.05 -13.77 -5.80
C GLN A 11 5.57 -13.71 -5.66
N ALA A 12 6.29 -14.75 -6.09
CA ALA A 12 7.73 -14.87 -5.84
C ALA A 12 8.59 -13.85 -6.60
N THR A 13 8.12 -13.32 -7.73
CA THR A 13 8.91 -12.47 -8.64
C THR A 13 9.43 -11.18 -8.00
N GLY A 14 8.72 -10.64 -7.02
CA GLY A 14 9.07 -9.40 -6.31
C GLY A 14 9.86 -9.59 -5.01
N LEU A 15 10.09 -10.84 -4.59
CA LEU A 15 10.50 -11.18 -3.23
C LEU A 15 11.77 -12.03 -3.19
N GLY A 16 12.48 -12.01 -2.05
CA GLY A 16 13.59 -12.93 -1.81
C GLY A 16 13.05 -14.31 -1.43
N ILE A 17 13.44 -15.36 -2.14
CA ILE A 17 12.93 -16.73 -1.94
C ILE A 17 13.95 -17.57 -1.17
N ILE A 18 13.45 -18.24 -0.14
CA ILE A 18 14.22 -19.06 0.79
C ILE A 18 14.07 -20.54 0.44
N GLY A 19 15.19 -21.23 0.26
CA GLY A 19 15.23 -22.69 0.25
C GLY A 19 15.73 -23.19 1.61
N CYS A 20 15.04 -24.17 2.19
CA CYS A 20 15.39 -24.72 3.49
C CYS A 20 15.18 -26.24 3.56
N ASP A 21 15.83 -26.89 4.52
CA ASP A 21 15.61 -28.30 4.84
C ASP A 21 14.31 -28.52 5.64
N ASP A 22 14.01 -29.79 5.95
CA ASP A 22 12.83 -30.21 6.73
C ASP A 22 12.80 -29.65 8.17
N LYS A 23 13.91 -29.10 8.66
CA LYS A 23 14.01 -28.47 9.99
C LYS A 23 13.94 -26.94 9.90
N GLY A 24 13.69 -26.39 8.71
CA GLY A 24 13.68 -24.95 8.47
C GLY A 24 15.07 -24.32 8.45
N ILE A 25 16.15 -25.10 8.33
CA ILE A 25 17.49 -24.54 8.18
C ILE A 25 17.68 -24.11 6.73
N ILE A 26 18.02 -22.84 6.55
CA ILE A 26 18.14 -22.22 5.24
C ILE A 26 19.40 -22.77 4.56
N THR A 27 19.22 -23.28 3.34
CA THR A 27 20.28 -23.87 2.51
C THR A 27 20.56 -23.02 1.28
N SER A 28 19.60 -22.25 0.81
CA SER A 28 19.74 -21.38 -0.36
C SER A 28 18.85 -20.15 -0.25
N PHE A 29 19.22 -19.09 -0.99
CA PHE A 29 18.45 -17.86 -1.10
C PHE A 29 18.58 -17.32 -2.53
N ILE A 30 17.49 -16.81 -3.09
CA ILE A 30 17.49 -16.13 -4.39
C ILE A 30 16.67 -14.85 -4.31
N GLU A 31 17.26 -13.71 -4.64
CA GLU A 31 16.57 -12.43 -4.59
C GLU A 31 15.80 -12.17 -5.89
N LYS A 32 14.48 -11.92 -5.77
CA LYS A 32 13.60 -11.44 -6.86
C LYS A 32 13.77 -12.21 -8.17
N PRO A 33 13.59 -13.55 -8.16
CA PRO A 33 13.75 -14.37 -9.35
C PRO A 33 12.72 -13.95 -10.42
N ALA A 34 13.17 -13.76 -11.67
CA ALA A 34 12.25 -13.45 -12.76
C ALA A 34 11.19 -14.57 -12.95
N PRO A 35 10.04 -14.28 -13.59
CA PRO A 35 8.95 -15.26 -13.73
C PRO A 35 9.36 -16.55 -14.45
N ASP A 36 10.34 -16.46 -15.35
CA ASP A 36 10.88 -17.54 -16.16
C ASP A 36 12.02 -18.33 -15.50
N VAL A 37 12.55 -17.83 -14.37
CA VAL A 37 13.58 -18.55 -13.61
C VAL A 37 12.99 -19.78 -12.93
N ASP A 38 13.59 -20.95 -13.14
CA ASP A 38 13.22 -22.17 -12.43
C ASP A 38 13.71 -22.08 -10.97
N ILE A 39 12.74 -22.03 -10.06
CA ILE A 39 12.98 -22.02 -8.62
C ILE A 39 12.45 -23.30 -7.95
N THR A 40 12.21 -24.38 -8.70
CA THR A 40 11.63 -25.63 -8.18
C THR A 40 12.44 -26.20 -6.99
N SER A 41 13.76 -26.01 -6.97
CA SER A 41 14.62 -26.42 -5.85
C SER A 41 14.38 -25.65 -4.55
N TYR A 42 13.63 -24.55 -4.59
CA TYR A 42 13.29 -23.70 -3.44
C TYR A 42 11.91 -24.04 -2.85
N LYS A 43 11.21 -25.06 -3.37
CA LYS A 43 9.93 -25.47 -2.80
C LYS A 43 10.09 -25.91 -1.35
N VAL A 44 9.14 -25.50 -0.52
CA VAL A 44 9.16 -25.84 0.91
C VAL A 44 8.83 -27.31 1.13
N GLY A 45 9.56 -27.95 2.05
CA GLY A 45 9.30 -29.32 2.46
C GLY A 45 7.94 -29.46 3.18
N PRO A 46 7.12 -30.48 2.88
CA PRO A 46 5.80 -30.65 3.48
C PRO A 46 5.87 -30.94 4.99
N LYS A 47 6.96 -31.56 5.45
CA LYS A 47 7.19 -31.83 6.87
C LYS A 47 7.33 -30.54 7.66
N PHE A 48 8.18 -29.62 7.19
CA PHE A 48 8.42 -28.34 7.86
C PHE A 48 7.14 -27.49 7.96
N MET A 49 6.36 -27.42 6.88
CA MET A 49 5.08 -26.70 6.88
C MET A 49 4.07 -27.31 7.86
N LYS A 50 3.95 -28.64 7.88
CA LYS A 50 3.03 -29.34 8.78
C LYS A 50 3.44 -29.20 10.25
N GLU A 51 4.72 -29.34 10.57
CA GLU A 51 5.21 -29.24 11.95
C GLU A 51 5.17 -27.81 12.49
N SER A 52 5.40 -26.81 11.63
CA SER A 52 5.48 -25.40 12.05
C SER A 52 4.14 -24.69 12.07
N LEU A 53 3.28 -24.95 11.07
CA LEU A 53 2.01 -24.24 10.86
C LEU A 53 0.78 -25.15 10.86
N GLY A 54 0.94 -26.48 10.89
CA GLY A 54 -0.18 -27.42 10.80
C GLY A 54 -0.85 -27.49 9.42
N VAL A 55 -0.28 -26.86 8.39
CA VAL A 55 -0.86 -26.81 7.03
C VAL A 55 -0.13 -27.73 6.05
N SER A 56 -0.84 -28.14 5.00
CA SER A 56 -0.26 -28.88 3.88
C SER A 56 0.26 -27.93 2.80
N VAL A 57 1.25 -28.39 2.03
CA VAL A 57 1.77 -27.66 0.87
C VAL A 57 0.80 -27.79 -0.31
N THR A 58 0.51 -26.65 -0.93
CA THR A 58 -0.38 -26.44 -2.07
C THR A 58 0.27 -25.44 -3.03
N ARG A 59 -0.33 -25.19 -4.20
CA ARG A 59 0.17 -24.19 -5.16
C ARG A 59 0.18 -22.75 -4.60
N GLU A 60 -0.66 -22.46 -3.63
CA GLU A 60 -0.78 -21.12 -3.04
C GLU A 60 0.28 -20.84 -1.96
N ASN A 61 1.01 -21.86 -1.51
CA ASN A 61 1.96 -21.74 -0.38
C ASN A 61 3.21 -22.64 -0.52
N GLU A 62 3.58 -23.01 -1.76
CA GLU A 62 4.70 -23.93 -2.04
C GLU A 62 6.09 -23.28 -2.00
N TYR A 63 6.19 -21.96 -1.85
CA TYR A 63 7.45 -21.23 -1.69
C TYR A 63 7.48 -20.40 -0.41
N LEU A 64 8.68 -20.09 0.08
CA LEU A 64 8.88 -19.20 1.23
C LEU A 64 9.49 -17.88 0.78
N ALA A 65 8.77 -16.79 0.97
CA ALA A 65 9.30 -15.44 0.79
C ALA A 65 9.91 -14.91 2.09
N SER A 66 11.11 -14.34 2.00
CA SER A 66 11.68 -13.48 3.04
C SER A 66 10.83 -12.24 3.21
N MET A 67 10.39 -11.98 4.44
CA MET A 67 9.62 -10.78 4.78
C MET A 67 10.51 -9.55 5.01
N GLY A 68 11.83 -9.68 4.86
CA GLY A 68 12.77 -8.61 5.19
C GLY A 68 12.96 -8.37 6.69
N ILE A 69 12.50 -9.29 7.55
CA ILE A 69 12.61 -9.20 9.00
C ILE A 69 13.59 -10.27 9.49
N TYR A 70 14.63 -9.83 10.20
CA TYR A 70 15.74 -10.68 10.60
C TYR A 70 16.03 -10.58 12.10
N ILE A 71 16.41 -11.70 12.71
CA ILE A 71 16.92 -11.76 14.07
C ILE A 71 18.37 -12.23 14.03
N PHE A 72 19.27 -11.38 14.51
CA PHE A 72 20.70 -11.65 14.67
C PHE A 72 21.09 -11.58 16.14
N ASN A 73 22.07 -12.39 16.53
CA ASN A 73 22.83 -12.06 17.73
C ASN A 73 23.75 -10.87 17.41
N SER A 74 23.97 -9.99 18.39
CA SER A 74 24.68 -8.72 18.15
C SER A 74 26.09 -8.92 17.59
N LYS A 75 26.85 -9.86 18.15
CA LYS A 75 28.21 -10.19 17.68
C LYS A 75 28.24 -10.62 16.21
N THR A 76 27.29 -11.45 15.79
CA THR A 76 27.17 -11.88 14.38
C THR A 76 26.82 -10.69 13.50
N MET A 77 25.95 -9.78 13.95
CA MET A 77 25.62 -8.59 13.17
C MET A 77 26.87 -7.72 12.91
N GLU A 78 27.71 -7.51 13.93
CA GLU A 78 28.99 -6.79 13.77
C GLU A 78 29.91 -7.48 12.76
N GLU A 79 30.15 -8.79 12.93
CA GLU A 79 31.00 -9.57 12.02
C GLU A 79 30.47 -9.58 10.58
N VAL A 80 29.15 -9.64 10.42
CA VAL A 80 28.47 -9.70 9.12
C VAL A 80 28.49 -8.34 8.41
N LEU A 81 28.50 -7.24 9.15
CA LEU A 81 28.54 -5.87 8.60
C LEU A 81 29.96 -5.33 8.42
N ASP A 82 31.00 -6.03 8.90
CA ASP A 82 32.41 -5.66 8.69
C ASP A 82 32.87 -5.95 7.24
N ASN A 83 32.27 -5.21 6.29
CA ASN A 83 32.60 -5.20 4.87
C ASN A 83 32.01 -3.95 4.20
N LYS A 84 32.09 -3.86 2.86
CA LYS A 84 31.67 -2.69 2.07
C LYS A 84 30.32 -2.85 1.35
N LYS A 85 29.56 -3.91 1.63
CA LYS A 85 28.29 -4.17 0.94
C LYS A 85 27.22 -3.20 1.40
N THR A 86 26.21 -3.07 0.56
CA THR A 86 25.16 -2.07 0.73
C THR A 86 23.76 -2.66 0.80
N ASP A 87 23.57 -3.89 0.31
CA ASP A 87 22.26 -4.56 0.31
C ASP A 87 22.25 -5.83 1.17
N PHE A 88 21.31 -5.86 2.12
CA PHE A 88 21.19 -6.96 3.06
C PHE A 88 20.66 -8.24 2.39
N GLY A 89 19.63 -8.14 1.56
CA GLY A 89 18.97 -9.28 0.91
C GLY A 89 19.77 -9.84 -0.26
N LYS A 90 20.41 -8.98 -1.05
CA LYS A 90 21.18 -9.37 -2.24
C LYS A 90 22.60 -9.82 -1.94
N GLU A 91 23.27 -9.19 -0.98
CA GLU A 91 24.72 -9.39 -0.80
C GLU A 91 25.06 -10.05 0.53
N ILE A 92 24.44 -9.59 1.63
CA ILE A 92 24.79 -10.06 2.97
C ILE A 92 24.20 -11.45 3.24
N ILE A 93 22.86 -11.59 3.16
CA ILE A 93 22.16 -12.83 3.49
C ILE A 93 22.65 -14.03 2.64
N PRO A 94 22.75 -13.94 1.30
CA PRO A 94 23.18 -15.07 0.48
C PRO A 94 24.60 -15.53 0.82
N GLN A 95 25.50 -14.60 1.15
CA GLN A 95 26.85 -14.96 1.56
C GLN A 95 26.85 -15.66 2.92
N GLU A 96 26.13 -15.13 3.90
CA GLU A 96 26.20 -15.62 5.28
C GLU A 96 25.48 -16.94 5.49
N ILE A 97 24.46 -17.27 4.68
CA ILE A 97 23.81 -18.59 4.69
C ILE A 97 24.81 -19.72 4.45
N SER A 98 25.83 -19.50 3.62
CA SER A 98 26.88 -20.51 3.35
C SER A 98 27.90 -20.66 4.49
N LYS A 99 28.02 -19.67 5.37
CA LYS A 99 29.04 -19.59 6.43
C LYS A 99 28.49 -19.88 7.81
N ARG A 100 27.20 -19.63 8.02
CA ARG A 100 26.56 -19.63 9.34
C ARG A 100 25.22 -20.32 9.25
N ARG A 101 24.80 -20.90 10.38
CA ARG A 101 23.47 -21.49 10.50
C ARG A 101 22.41 -20.39 10.48
N ALA A 102 21.62 -20.34 9.41
CA ALA A 102 20.42 -19.51 9.30
C ALA A 102 19.17 -20.40 9.36
N ALA A 103 18.13 -19.92 10.04
CA ALA A 103 16.85 -20.63 10.17
C ALA A 103 15.71 -19.75 9.66
N ALA A 104 14.75 -20.36 8.97
CA ALA A 104 13.49 -19.75 8.59
C ALA A 104 12.50 -19.87 9.76
N TYR A 105 11.76 -18.79 10.01
CA TYR A 105 10.64 -18.76 10.94
C TYR A 105 9.37 -18.48 10.14
N LEU A 106 8.42 -19.42 10.13
CA LEU A 106 7.19 -19.26 9.36
C LEU A 106 6.24 -18.31 10.08
N PHE A 107 5.82 -17.26 9.40
CA PHE A 107 4.86 -16.28 9.90
C PHE A 107 3.45 -16.58 9.40
N ASP A 108 2.53 -16.74 10.36
CA ASP A 108 1.13 -17.06 10.12
C ASP A 108 0.21 -15.89 10.47
N GLY A 109 0.47 -14.74 9.84
CA GLY A 109 -0.39 -13.56 9.94
C GLY A 109 -0.47 -12.81 8.63
N PHE A 110 -1.26 -11.74 8.61
CA PHE A 110 -1.33 -10.84 7.46
C PHE A 110 0.03 -10.18 7.21
N TRP A 111 0.50 -10.25 5.97
CA TRP A 111 1.69 -9.57 5.50
C TRP A 111 1.53 -9.31 4.00
N GLU A 112 1.81 -8.09 3.58
CA GLU A 112 1.71 -7.67 2.19
C GLU A 112 2.84 -6.67 1.88
N ASP A 113 3.50 -6.82 0.73
CA ASP A 113 4.49 -5.85 0.24
C ASP A 113 3.79 -4.74 -0.55
N ILE A 114 3.52 -3.64 0.13
CA ILE A 114 2.89 -2.45 -0.46
C ILE A 114 3.87 -1.54 -1.23
N GLY A 115 4.98 -2.10 -1.75
CA GLY A 115 6.00 -1.37 -2.51
C GLY A 115 5.60 -0.97 -3.94
N THR A 116 4.50 -1.51 -4.49
CA THR A 116 3.94 -1.12 -5.79
C THR A 116 2.69 -0.27 -5.62
N VAL A 117 2.37 0.57 -6.62
CA VAL A 117 1.19 1.44 -6.57
C VAL A 117 -0.10 0.60 -6.49
N LYS A 118 -0.18 -0.49 -7.26
CA LYS A 118 -1.32 -1.41 -7.18
C LYS A 118 -1.46 -2.06 -5.81
N ALA A 119 -0.39 -2.64 -5.26
CA ALA A 119 -0.46 -3.30 -3.96
C ALA A 119 -0.83 -2.30 -2.85
N PHE A 120 -0.27 -1.10 -2.88
CA PHE A 120 -0.65 -0.03 -1.96
C PHE A 120 -2.14 0.31 -2.08
N TYR A 121 -2.63 0.52 -3.30
CA TYR A 121 -4.03 0.87 -3.58
C TYR A 121 -5.00 -0.23 -3.10
N GLU A 122 -4.79 -1.48 -3.55
CA GLU A 122 -5.68 -2.61 -3.24
C GLU A 122 -5.70 -2.91 -1.74
N THR A 123 -4.53 -2.93 -1.09
CA THR A 123 -4.42 -3.20 0.35
C THR A 123 -5.12 -2.13 1.19
N ASN A 124 -5.01 -0.85 0.80
CA ASN A 124 -5.66 0.22 1.54
C ASN A 124 -7.17 0.22 1.33
N LEU A 125 -7.68 -0.08 0.13
CA LEU A 125 -9.13 -0.17 -0.09
C LEU A 125 -9.74 -1.38 0.60
N ASP A 126 -9.01 -2.49 0.73
CA ASP A 126 -9.48 -3.67 1.47
C ASP A 126 -9.85 -3.35 2.92
N LEU A 127 -9.21 -2.34 3.54
CA LEU A 127 -9.56 -1.89 4.90
C LEU A 127 -11.04 -1.46 5.03
N ALA A 128 -11.68 -1.05 3.93
CA ALA A 128 -13.08 -0.67 3.90
C ALA A 128 -14.04 -1.84 3.57
N SER A 129 -13.50 -3.03 3.29
CA SER A 129 -14.28 -4.23 3.06
C SER A 129 -14.97 -4.70 4.35
N ILE A 130 -15.97 -5.57 4.22
CA ILE A 130 -16.70 -6.10 5.38
C ILE A 130 -15.77 -6.94 6.28
N ASN A 131 -14.83 -7.65 5.68
CA ASN A 131 -13.88 -8.51 6.36
C ASN A 131 -12.47 -8.21 5.82
N PRO A 132 -11.84 -7.10 6.28
CA PRO A 132 -10.52 -6.72 5.81
C PRO A 132 -9.49 -7.77 6.25
N MET A 133 -8.47 -7.98 5.43
CA MET A 133 -7.38 -8.90 5.76
C MET A 133 -6.51 -8.38 6.92
N PHE A 134 -6.44 -7.06 7.08
CA PHE A 134 -5.74 -6.40 8.19
C PHE A 134 -6.71 -5.60 9.06
N ASN A 135 -6.57 -5.74 10.38
CA ASN A 135 -7.48 -5.13 11.35
C ASN A 135 -6.80 -4.02 12.16
N PHE A 136 -7.20 -2.76 11.93
CA PHE A 136 -6.79 -1.62 12.77
C PHE A 136 -7.56 -1.51 14.09
N TYR A 137 -8.63 -2.31 14.28
CA TYR A 137 -9.50 -2.29 15.46
C TYR A 137 -9.07 -3.29 16.54
N ASP A 138 -7.83 -3.79 16.51
CA ASP A 138 -7.27 -4.62 17.58
C ASP A 138 -6.85 -3.74 18.77
N GLU A 139 -7.57 -3.85 19.88
CA GLU A 139 -7.30 -3.10 21.11
C GLU A 139 -6.09 -3.62 21.90
N GLU A 140 -5.73 -4.89 21.73
CA GLU A 140 -4.57 -5.50 22.41
C GLU A 140 -3.27 -5.17 21.67
N MET A 141 -3.32 -5.04 20.35
CA MET A 141 -2.17 -4.70 19.50
C MET A 141 -2.46 -3.51 18.55
N PRO A 142 -2.68 -2.31 19.09
CA PRO A 142 -3.06 -1.15 18.28
C PRO A 142 -1.89 -0.60 17.45
N ILE A 143 -2.21 -0.05 16.28
CA ILE A 143 -1.26 0.75 15.50
C ILE A 143 -1.37 2.21 15.92
N TYR A 144 -0.28 2.76 16.46
CA TYR A 144 -0.23 4.15 16.90
C TYR A 144 0.08 5.11 15.75
N THR A 145 -0.46 6.33 15.84
CA THR A 145 -0.13 7.46 14.96
C THR A 145 -0.09 8.76 15.77
N HIS A 146 0.37 9.85 15.14
CA HIS A 146 0.39 11.18 15.74
C HIS A 146 -1.03 11.64 16.12
N ARG A 147 -1.24 12.01 17.40
CA ARG A 147 -2.52 12.55 17.89
C ARG A 147 -2.71 13.98 17.38
N ARG A 148 -3.72 14.22 16.53
CA ARG A 148 -3.94 15.54 15.88
C ARG A 148 -5.04 16.39 16.54
N HIS A 149 -5.86 15.81 17.40
CA HIS A 149 -7.03 16.46 18.02
C HIS A 149 -7.95 17.13 16.97
N LEU A 150 -8.17 16.48 15.83
CA LEU A 150 -9.08 17.00 14.82
C LEU A 150 -10.53 16.74 15.25
N PRO A 151 -11.48 17.59 14.82
CA PRO A 151 -12.88 17.36 15.10
C PRO A 151 -13.39 16.11 14.37
N ALA A 152 -14.56 15.62 14.78
CA ALA A 152 -15.28 14.61 14.02
C ALA A 152 -15.57 15.10 12.59
N THR A 153 -15.59 14.16 11.65
CA THR A 153 -15.91 14.45 10.25
C THR A 153 -17.37 14.89 10.12
N LYS A 154 -17.59 15.98 9.39
CA LYS A 154 -18.92 16.53 9.10
C LYS A 154 -19.43 15.92 7.80
N ILE A 155 -20.56 15.24 7.85
CA ILE A 155 -21.20 14.58 6.71
C ILE A 155 -22.58 15.18 6.50
N ASN A 156 -22.82 15.77 5.34
CA ASN A 156 -24.09 16.42 4.99
C ASN A 156 -24.67 15.76 3.74
N PHE A 157 -25.84 15.13 3.81
CA PHE A 157 -26.56 14.58 2.65
C PHE A 157 -25.74 13.62 1.77
N CYS A 158 -24.93 12.74 2.36
CA CYS A 158 -24.07 11.82 1.60
C CYS A 158 -24.63 10.39 1.57
N ASN A 159 -24.26 9.65 0.52
CA ASN A 159 -24.38 8.20 0.47
C ASN A 159 -22.96 7.62 0.52
N ILE A 160 -22.65 6.82 1.54
CA ILE A 160 -21.33 6.25 1.78
C ILE A 160 -21.49 4.75 1.98
N SER A 161 -20.82 3.93 1.17
CA SER A 161 -20.87 2.46 1.23
C SER A 161 -19.49 1.85 1.09
N ASN A 162 -19.14 0.86 1.92
CA ASN A 162 -17.83 0.19 1.89
C ASN A 162 -16.68 1.20 1.89
N SER A 163 -16.71 2.15 2.83
CA SER A 163 -15.83 3.30 2.84
C SER A 163 -15.47 3.72 4.25
N LEU A 164 -14.23 4.20 4.43
CA LEU A 164 -13.74 4.74 5.69
C LEU A 164 -13.56 6.25 5.58
N THR A 165 -13.85 6.97 6.67
CA THR A 165 -13.57 8.40 6.78
C THR A 165 -12.74 8.67 8.02
N SER A 166 -11.58 9.30 7.85
CA SER A 166 -10.74 9.80 8.93
C SER A 166 -11.31 11.08 9.54
N GLU A 167 -10.72 11.55 10.64
CA GLU A 167 -11.07 12.79 11.35
C GLU A 167 -10.87 14.08 10.52
N GLY A 168 -11.62 15.14 10.87
CA GLY A 168 -11.47 16.49 10.33
C GLY A 168 -12.03 16.74 8.92
N SER A 169 -12.68 15.76 8.29
CA SER A 169 -13.18 15.94 6.92
C SER A 169 -14.51 16.69 6.89
N ILE A 170 -14.82 17.34 5.77
CA ILE A 170 -16.13 17.95 5.50
C ILE A 170 -16.60 17.44 4.14
N ILE A 171 -17.68 16.67 4.16
CA ILE A 171 -18.22 15.97 2.99
C ILE A 171 -19.67 16.42 2.83
N THR A 172 -19.99 17.02 1.68
CA THR A 172 -21.31 17.60 1.42
C THR A 172 -21.88 17.07 0.12
N ASN A 173 -23.08 16.48 0.17
CA ASN A 173 -23.84 15.98 -0.97
C ASN A 173 -22.99 15.13 -1.94
N ALA A 174 -22.32 14.10 -1.42
CA ALA A 174 -21.41 13.24 -2.18
C ALA A 174 -21.86 11.77 -2.17
N TYR A 175 -21.51 11.06 -3.25
CA TYR A 175 -21.68 9.61 -3.38
C TYR A 175 -20.30 8.94 -3.31
N ILE A 176 -20.06 8.12 -2.29
CA ILE A 176 -18.73 7.56 -2.00
C ILE A 176 -18.86 6.05 -1.82
N VAL A 177 -18.17 5.28 -2.67
CA VAL A 177 -18.19 3.82 -2.63
C VAL A 177 -16.76 3.28 -2.71
N ASN A 178 -16.47 2.21 -1.95
CA ASN A 178 -15.19 1.49 -2.03
C ASN A 178 -13.97 2.43 -1.94
N SER A 179 -14.02 3.37 -1.00
CA SER A 179 -13.09 4.51 -0.96
C SER A 179 -12.63 4.81 0.46
N ILE A 180 -11.41 5.31 0.59
CA ILE A 180 -10.81 5.75 1.86
C ILE A 180 -10.66 7.27 1.83
N ILE A 181 -11.29 7.95 2.78
CA ILE A 181 -11.24 9.41 2.91
C ILE A 181 -10.29 9.76 4.06
N GLY A 182 -9.09 10.22 3.72
CA GLY A 182 -8.07 10.65 4.66
C GLY A 182 -8.41 11.92 5.44
N VAL A 183 -7.52 12.29 6.36
CA VAL A 183 -7.74 13.38 7.31
C VAL A 183 -7.96 14.73 6.62
N ARG A 184 -8.86 15.56 7.14
CA ARG A 184 -9.13 16.92 6.62
C ARG A 184 -9.53 17.00 5.14
N THR A 185 -10.09 15.92 4.59
CA THR A 185 -10.53 15.94 3.19
C THR A 185 -11.78 16.80 3.06
N LEU A 186 -11.77 17.72 2.09
CA LEU A 186 -12.94 18.50 1.71
C LEU A 186 -13.51 17.93 0.41
N ILE A 187 -14.80 17.60 0.44
CA ILE A 187 -15.53 17.05 -0.72
C ILE A 187 -16.78 17.89 -0.93
N GLU A 188 -16.80 18.59 -2.06
CA GLU A 188 -17.86 19.50 -2.45
C GLU A 188 -19.08 18.79 -3.06
N SER A 189 -20.19 19.53 -3.14
CA SER A 189 -21.49 19.01 -3.58
C SER A 189 -21.46 18.40 -4.98
N GLY A 190 -22.13 17.25 -5.11
CA GLY A 190 -22.27 16.51 -6.35
C GLY A 190 -21.06 15.65 -6.71
N ALA A 191 -20.03 15.57 -5.85
CA ALA A 191 -18.89 14.71 -6.12
C ALA A 191 -19.26 13.22 -6.00
N SER A 192 -18.66 12.39 -6.86
CA SER A 192 -18.84 10.93 -6.85
C SER A 192 -17.48 10.23 -6.88
N LEU A 193 -17.24 9.34 -5.93
CA LEU A 193 -15.98 8.62 -5.73
C LEU A 193 -16.24 7.12 -5.70
N ASP A 194 -15.48 6.36 -6.48
CA ASP A 194 -15.60 4.91 -6.61
C ASP A 194 -14.21 4.28 -6.76
N GLY A 195 -13.73 3.58 -5.73
CA GLY A 195 -12.35 3.08 -5.72
C GLY A 195 -11.33 4.21 -5.56
N VAL A 196 -11.52 5.11 -4.59
CA VAL A 196 -10.62 6.27 -4.43
C VAL A 196 -9.97 6.30 -3.06
N TYR A 197 -8.65 6.43 -3.05
CA TYR A 197 -7.86 6.63 -1.83
C TYR A 197 -7.43 8.10 -1.73
N CYS A 198 -8.10 8.87 -0.88
CA CYS A 198 -7.72 10.24 -0.57
C CYS A 198 -6.77 10.27 0.62
N MET A 199 -5.53 10.71 0.44
CA MET A 199 -4.57 10.90 1.53
C MET A 199 -4.96 12.05 2.47
N GLY A 200 -5.77 12.99 1.97
CA GLY A 200 -6.32 14.10 2.74
C GLY A 200 -5.49 15.37 2.67
N ALA A 201 -5.53 16.17 3.73
CA ALA A 201 -4.84 17.46 3.76
C ALA A 201 -4.05 17.68 5.07
N SER A 202 -2.90 18.33 4.93
CA SER A 202 -2.06 18.68 6.08
C SER A 202 -2.63 19.85 6.88
N ARG A 203 -3.54 20.63 6.29
CA ARG A 203 -4.18 21.81 6.90
C ARG A 203 -5.53 22.12 6.25
N TYR A 204 -6.32 22.99 6.87
CA TYR A 204 -7.44 23.67 6.21
C TYR A 204 -6.94 24.97 5.55
N GLU A 205 -7.60 25.37 4.47
CA GLU A 205 -7.44 26.71 3.90
C GLU A 205 -8.32 27.71 4.66
N THR A 206 -7.77 28.89 4.94
CA THR A 206 -8.53 30.00 5.50
C THR A 206 -9.47 30.59 4.46
N ASP A 207 -10.44 31.40 4.88
CA ASP A 207 -11.39 32.00 3.95
C ASP A 207 -10.70 33.04 3.05
N GLU A 208 -9.67 33.75 3.54
CA GLU A 208 -8.85 34.65 2.72
C GLU A 208 -8.07 33.90 1.63
N GLU A 209 -7.51 32.73 1.97
CA GLU A 209 -6.80 31.89 0.98
C GLU A 209 -7.75 31.39 -0.10
N LYS A 210 -8.96 30.95 0.27
CA LYS A 210 -9.98 30.54 -0.70
C LYS A 210 -10.41 31.69 -1.60
N GLU A 211 -10.56 32.90 -1.06
CA GLU A 211 -10.87 34.08 -1.86
C GLU A 211 -9.74 34.42 -2.85
N GLN A 212 -8.48 34.31 -2.42
CA GLN A 212 -7.32 34.50 -3.29
C GLN A 212 -7.22 33.43 -4.38
N ASN A 213 -7.51 32.17 -4.04
CA ASN A 213 -7.57 31.06 -4.99
C ASN A 213 -8.63 31.34 -6.07
N ALA A 214 -9.83 31.76 -5.66
CA ALA A 214 -10.90 32.14 -6.57
C ALA A 214 -10.49 33.28 -7.51
N LYS A 215 -9.85 34.35 -6.99
CA LYS A 215 -9.31 35.45 -7.81
C LYS A 215 -8.26 34.99 -8.83
N LYS A 216 -7.51 33.95 -8.52
CA LYS A 216 -6.47 33.37 -9.39
C LYS A 216 -6.98 32.25 -10.29
N GLY A 217 -8.25 31.85 -10.16
CA GLY A 217 -8.80 30.69 -10.87
C GLY A 217 -8.16 29.35 -10.45
N ILE A 218 -7.65 29.26 -9.22
CA ILE A 218 -7.05 28.06 -8.65
C ILE A 218 -8.12 27.36 -7.80
N PRO A 219 -8.34 26.05 -7.96
CA PRO A 219 -9.21 25.30 -7.06
C PRO A 219 -8.68 25.26 -5.61
N ASN A 220 -9.61 25.15 -4.66
CA ASN A 220 -9.27 24.91 -3.25
C ASN A 220 -8.76 23.49 -3.04
N ILE A 221 -8.10 23.24 -1.91
CA ILE A 221 -7.66 21.90 -1.50
C ILE A 221 -8.90 21.03 -1.31
N GLY A 222 -8.86 19.83 -1.88
CA GLY A 222 -9.96 18.87 -1.86
C GLY A 222 -10.54 18.59 -3.24
N ILE A 223 -11.78 18.11 -3.24
CA ILE A 223 -12.49 17.67 -4.44
C ILE A 223 -13.63 18.65 -4.73
N GLY A 224 -13.54 19.28 -5.89
CA GLY A 224 -14.51 20.28 -6.38
C GLY A 224 -15.88 19.71 -6.73
N ARG A 225 -16.80 20.62 -7.01
CA ARG A 225 -18.23 20.34 -7.21
C ARG A 225 -18.46 19.49 -8.45
N GLY A 226 -19.37 18.52 -8.33
CA GLY A 226 -19.78 17.69 -9.48
C GLY A 226 -18.66 16.85 -10.08
N THR A 227 -17.52 16.70 -9.39
CA THR A 227 -16.36 15.93 -9.86
C THR A 227 -16.57 14.42 -9.66
N ILE A 228 -16.22 13.63 -10.66
CA ILE A 228 -16.36 12.17 -10.63
C ILE A 228 -14.97 11.54 -10.76
N ILE A 229 -14.61 10.69 -9.81
CA ILE A 229 -13.30 10.05 -9.74
C ILE A 229 -13.49 8.54 -9.56
N ARG A 230 -12.78 7.78 -10.38
CA ARG A 230 -12.73 6.32 -10.33
C ARG A 230 -11.29 5.83 -10.29
N LYS A 231 -11.04 4.80 -9.46
CA LYS A 231 -9.79 4.03 -9.43
C LYS A 231 -8.53 4.91 -9.34
N ALA A 232 -8.47 5.76 -8.32
CA ALA A 232 -7.42 6.75 -8.18
C ALA A 232 -6.89 6.89 -6.74
N ILE A 233 -5.63 7.32 -6.63
CA ILE A 233 -5.03 7.82 -5.40
C ILE A 233 -4.95 9.34 -5.51
N ILE A 234 -5.45 10.04 -4.50
CA ILE A 234 -5.37 11.50 -4.40
C ILE A 234 -4.42 11.83 -3.25
N ASP A 235 -3.21 12.28 -3.57
CA ASP A 235 -2.19 12.61 -2.59
C ASP A 235 -2.51 13.93 -1.86
N GLN A 236 -1.76 14.23 -0.81
CA GLN A 236 -2.02 15.29 0.14
C GLN A 236 -2.10 16.66 -0.52
N ASN A 237 -3.07 17.46 -0.06
CA ASN A 237 -3.27 18.84 -0.48
C ASN A 237 -3.54 19.03 -1.99
N ALA A 238 -3.90 17.96 -2.70
CA ALA A 238 -4.34 18.08 -4.09
C ALA A 238 -5.56 19.01 -4.19
N ARG A 239 -5.62 19.76 -5.28
CA ARG A 239 -6.66 20.75 -5.61
C ARG A 239 -7.36 20.29 -6.87
N ILE A 240 -8.47 19.57 -6.71
CA ILE A 240 -9.23 19.04 -7.84
C ILE A 240 -10.39 19.99 -8.12
N GLY A 241 -10.38 20.59 -9.30
CA GLY A 241 -11.38 21.55 -9.74
C GLY A 241 -12.78 20.97 -9.90
N ASP A 242 -13.73 21.87 -10.17
CA ASP A 242 -15.13 21.53 -10.39
C ASP A 242 -15.32 20.77 -11.71
N GLY A 243 -16.22 19.80 -11.73
CA GLY A 243 -16.63 19.08 -12.94
C GLY A 243 -15.55 18.17 -13.55
N CYS A 244 -14.51 17.81 -12.79
CA CYS A 244 -13.48 16.91 -13.29
C CYS A 244 -14.02 15.48 -13.48
N ARG A 245 -13.41 14.74 -14.40
CA ARG A 245 -13.75 13.36 -14.76
C ARG A 245 -12.44 12.59 -14.80
N ILE A 246 -12.17 11.81 -13.75
CA ILE A 246 -10.87 11.15 -13.54
C ILE A 246 -11.09 9.63 -13.50
N GLY A 247 -10.52 8.90 -14.45
CA GLY A 247 -10.59 7.42 -14.51
C GLY A 247 -11.99 6.88 -14.82
N ILE A 248 -12.88 7.70 -15.39
CA ILE A 248 -14.28 7.30 -15.64
C ILE A 248 -14.51 6.67 -17.01
N ASP A 249 -13.49 6.63 -17.85
CA ASP A 249 -13.53 6.13 -19.22
C ASP A 249 -12.53 4.98 -19.40
N ASP A 250 -12.73 4.22 -20.47
CA ASP A 250 -11.86 3.11 -20.86
C ASP A 250 -10.69 3.55 -21.75
N ILE A 251 -10.32 4.84 -21.72
CA ILE A 251 -9.24 5.36 -22.57
C ILE A 251 -7.91 4.73 -22.10
N PRO A 252 -7.15 4.08 -23.00
CA PRO A 252 -5.83 3.59 -22.67
C PRO A 252 -4.93 4.78 -22.32
N ARG A 253 -4.36 4.76 -21.12
CA ARG A 253 -3.44 5.80 -20.65
C ARG A 253 -2.03 5.27 -20.64
N GLN A 254 -1.08 6.12 -20.99
CA GLN A 254 0.33 5.77 -20.95
C GLN A 254 0.80 5.77 -19.48
N GLU A 255 1.41 4.66 -19.08
CA GLU A 255 2.12 4.55 -17.81
C GLU A 255 3.28 5.56 -17.74
N GLY A 256 3.47 6.18 -16.59
CA GLY A 256 4.56 7.13 -16.37
C GLY A 256 4.20 8.31 -15.46
N ASP A 257 5.19 9.18 -15.30
CA ASP A 257 5.10 10.35 -14.43
C ASP A 257 4.85 11.62 -15.24
N PHE A 258 3.84 12.39 -14.83
CA PHE A 258 3.46 13.67 -15.41
C PHE A 258 3.56 14.78 -14.36
N PRO A 259 3.51 16.08 -14.75
CA PRO A 259 3.69 17.17 -13.81
C PRO A 259 2.69 17.19 -12.64
N MET A 260 1.45 16.77 -12.86
CA MET A 260 0.36 16.86 -11.87
C MET A 260 -0.18 15.50 -11.41
N TYR A 261 0.19 14.42 -12.10
CA TYR A 261 -0.27 13.08 -11.80
C TYR A 261 0.74 12.05 -12.32
N SER A 262 0.61 10.80 -11.91
CA SER A 262 1.28 9.67 -12.53
C SER A 262 0.30 8.54 -12.74
N ILE A 263 0.66 7.59 -13.60
CA ILE A 263 -0.13 6.39 -13.87
C ILE A 263 0.81 5.20 -13.75
N HIS A 264 0.52 4.35 -12.78
CA HIS A 264 1.28 3.15 -12.49
C HIS A 264 0.29 2.00 -12.23
N ASP A 265 0.52 0.86 -12.87
CA ASP A 265 -0.32 -0.34 -12.75
C ASP A 265 -1.82 -0.09 -13.09
N GLY A 266 -2.09 0.86 -14.00
CA GLY A 266 -3.44 1.29 -14.34
C GLY A 266 -4.19 1.97 -13.17
N ILE A 267 -3.48 2.59 -12.24
CA ILE A 267 -4.00 3.45 -11.16
C ILE A 267 -3.54 4.88 -11.43
N ILE A 268 -4.49 5.83 -11.41
CA ILE A 268 -4.18 7.26 -11.53
C ILE A 268 -3.78 7.78 -10.15
N VAL A 269 -2.62 8.42 -10.04
CA VAL A 269 -2.14 9.04 -8.81
C VAL A 269 -2.07 10.55 -9.02
N ILE A 270 -2.94 11.32 -8.36
CA ILE A 270 -2.85 12.78 -8.36
C ILE A 270 -1.79 13.19 -7.35
N ASN A 271 -0.74 13.86 -7.82
CA ASN A 271 0.45 14.17 -7.02
C ASN A 271 0.16 15.15 -5.88
N LYS A 272 1.01 15.13 -4.85
CA LYS A 272 0.95 16.07 -3.74
C LYS A 272 0.93 17.53 -4.22
N ASN A 273 0.01 18.33 -3.68
CA ASN A 273 -0.21 19.74 -4.06
C ASN A 273 -0.58 19.97 -5.54
N ALA A 274 -0.88 18.92 -6.32
CA ALA A 274 -1.24 19.08 -7.71
C ALA A 274 -2.50 19.92 -7.88
N VAL A 275 -2.56 20.67 -8.99
CA VAL A 275 -3.71 21.49 -9.35
C VAL A 275 -4.34 20.93 -10.61
N ILE A 276 -5.49 20.28 -10.45
CA ILE A 276 -6.30 19.78 -11.55
C ILE A 276 -7.37 20.82 -11.86
N LYS A 277 -7.33 21.42 -13.06
CA LYS A 277 -8.22 22.51 -13.44
C LYS A 277 -9.66 22.02 -13.58
N ASN A 278 -10.61 22.94 -13.43
CA ASN A 278 -12.04 22.66 -13.64
C ASN A 278 -12.28 21.99 -15.01
N GLY A 279 -13.16 21.00 -15.03
CA GLY A 279 -13.56 20.28 -16.24
C GLY A 279 -12.50 19.36 -16.83
N THR A 280 -11.38 19.11 -16.13
CA THR A 280 -10.34 18.20 -16.63
C THR A 280 -10.91 16.78 -16.78
N VAL A 281 -10.67 16.18 -17.94
CA VAL A 281 -10.96 14.77 -18.22
C VAL A 281 -9.63 14.05 -18.32
N MET A 282 -9.43 13.04 -17.48
CA MET A 282 -8.24 12.19 -17.48
C MET A 282 -8.53 10.83 -16.92
#